data_AF-A0A522MYP5-F1
#
_entry.id   AF-A0A522MYP5-F1
#
_cell.length_a   1.000
_cell.length_b   1.000
_cell.length_c   1.000
_cell.angle_alpha   90.00
_cell.angle_beta   90.00
_cell.angle_gamma   90.00
#
_symmetry.space_group_name_H-M   'P 1'
#
loop_
_entity.id
_entity.type
_entity.pdbx_description
1 polymer ?
#
loop_
_entity_poly.entity_id
_entity_poly.type
_entity_poly.pdbx_seq_one_letter_code
_entity_poly.pdbx_strand_id
1 'polypeptide(L)'
;MPASSPCCLEKPAARCQEGLARLRRMQDPIPVELLLEPYAPPIRAQVATLRQVVRSSLPEVVERVRTGWRIIGYDVPAGRQTRYFAWIMVESVHVHLGFRFGVLMSDPAGLLGGDAKLGRWTTYGPGDPIDVEALRALVREGVRVGRLGLADRQHLLLDRQMASLGR
;
A
#
# COMPACT_ATOMS: atom_id res chain seq x y z
N MET A 1 16.48 42.50 -49.69
CA MET A 1 15.54 42.48 -48.55
C MET A 1 14.15 42.78 -49.08
N PRO A 2 13.03 42.19 -48.57
CA PRO A 2 12.82 41.14 -47.55
C PRO A 2 12.51 39.77 -48.23
N ALA A 3 12.78 38.58 -47.68
CA ALA A 3 12.45 37.91 -46.41
C ALA A 3 11.10 37.13 -46.44
N SER A 4 11.19 35.87 -45.99
CA SER A 4 10.14 35.06 -45.31
C SER A 4 8.95 34.59 -46.17
N SER A 5 8.46 33.35 -46.13
CA SER A 5 8.53 32.30 -45.11
C SER A 5 8.23 30.91 -45.70
N PRO A 6 8.60 29.82 -45.00
CA PRO A 6 8.52 28.45 -45.47
C PRO A 6 7.13 27.83 -45.23
N CYS A 7 6.60 27.12 -46.23
CA CYS A 7 5.39 26.30 -46.07
C CYS A 7 5.78 24.89 -45.59
N CYS A 8 5.69 24.73 -44.27
CA CYS A 8 5.09 23.58 -43.57
C CYS A 8 5.18 22.19 -44.23
N LEU A 9 6.24 21.44 -43.95
CA LEU A 9 6.20 19.96 -44.00
C LEU A 9 7.16 19.42 -42.94
N GLU A 10 6.69 19.17 -41.72
CA GLU A 10 7.27 18.31 -40.66
C GLU A 10 6.43 18.55 -39.37
N LYS A 11 5.89 17.62 -38.56
CA LYS A 11 5.76 16.16 -38.46
C LYS A 11 4.51 15.87 -37.59
N PRO A 12 3.53 15.03 -37.98
CA PRO A 12 2.39 14.67 -37.13
C PRO A 12 2.72 13.66 -36.00
N ALA A 13 3.87 12.99 -36.06
CA ALA A 13 4.24 11.92 -35.11
C ALA A 13 4.61 12.45 -33.70
N ALA A 14 5.28 13.61 -33.61
CA ALA A 14 5.74 14.17 -32.32
C ALA A 14 4.55 14.55 -31.41
N ARG A 15 3.49 15.11 -31.99
CA ARG A 15 2.29 15.54 -31.27
C ARG A 15 1.48 14.37 -30.70
N CYS A 16 1.46 13.22 -31.40
CA CYS A 16 0.87 11.99 -30.89
C CYS A 16 1.68 11.38 -29.75
N GLN A 17 3.02 11.40 -29.84
CA GLN A 17 3.90 10.90 -28.79
C GLN A 17 3.81 11.75 -27.51
N GLU A 18 3.74 13.08 -27.63
CA GLU A 18 3.52 14.00 -26.51
C GLU A 18 2.16 13.80 -25.84
N GLY A 19 1.09 13.60 -26.63
CA GLY A 19 -0.24 13.28 -26.13
C GLY A 19 -0.28 11.96 -25.36
N LEU A 20 0.37 10.92 -25.89
CA LEU A 20 0.50 9.62 -25.22
C LEU A 20 1.34 9.71 -23.94
N ALA A 21 2.43 10.48 -23.96
CA ALA A 21 3.28 10.71 -22.78
C ALA A 21 2.56 11.54 -21.70
N ARG A 22 1.67 12.46 -22.10
CA ARG A 22 0.83 13.23 -21.17
C ARG A 22 -0.28 12.36 -20.56
N LEU A 23 -0.92 11.51 -21.36
CA LEU A 23 -1.88 10.51 -20.87
C LEU A 23 -1.22 9.47 -19.96
N ARG A 24 0.00 9.02 -20.28
CA ARG A 24 0.80 8.14 -19.42
C ARG A 24 1.17 8.81 -18.09
N ARG A 25 1.61 10.07 -18.11
CA ARG A 25 1.85 10.86 -16.87
C ARG A 25 0.61 11.07 -16.01
N MET A 26 -0.60 11.06 -16.59
CA MET A 26 -1.86 11.06 -15.84
C MET A 26 -2.26 9.68 -15.29
N GLN A 27 -1.65 8.60 -15.80
CA GLN A 27 -1.94 7.20 -15.44
C GLN A 27 -0.86 6.59 -14.54
N ASP A 28 0.31 7.21 -14.44
CA ASP A 28 1.36 6.78 -13.53
C ASP A 28 0.90 6.99 -12.07
N PRO A 29 0.98 5.96 -11.21
CA PRO A 29 0.67 6.14 -9.80
C PRO A 29 1.57 7.21 -9.22
N ILE A 30 0.98 8.14 -8.45
CA ILE A 30 1.73 9.20 -7.76
C ILE A 30 2.92 8.55 -7.01
N PRO A 31 4.15 9.06 -7.18
CA PRO A 31 5.30 8.59 -6.40
C PRO A 31 5.02 8.69 -4.89
N VAL A 32 5.48 7.69 -4.13
CA VAL A 32 5.31 7.69 -2.67
C VAL A 32 5.93 8.95 -2.06
N GLU A 33 7.03 9.41 -2.64
CA GLU A 33 7.79 10.57 -2.18
C GLU A 33 6.92 11.85 -2.23
N LEU A 34 6.10 12.02 -3.27
CA LEU A 34 5.15 13.14 -3.37
C LEU A 34 4.05 13.06 -2.30
N LEU A 35 3.56 11.86 -1.98
CA LEU A 35 2.62 11.67 -0.87
C LEU A 35 3.24 12.11 0.46
N LEU A 36 4.56 11.91 0.62
CA LEU A 36 5.29 12.13 1.87
C LEU A 36 5.84 13.56 2.06
N GLU A 37 5.83 14.40 1.02
CA GLU A 37 6.32 15.79 1.08
C GLU A 37 5.76 16.60 2.27
N PRO A 38 4.46 16.53 2.61
CA PRO A 38 3.89 17.36 3.67
C PRO A 38 4.24 16.92 5.09
N TYR A 39 4.78 15.71 5.29
CA TYR A 39 4.98 15.13 6.62
C TYR A 39 6.36 15.44 7.19
N ALA A 40 6.48 15.52 8.51
CA ALA A 40 7.75 15.81 9.17
C ALA A 40 8.80 14.69 8.93
N PRO A 41 10.12 15.01 8.91
CA PRO A 41 11.17 14.00 8.72
C PRO A 41 11.09 12.78 9.66
N PRO A 42 10.74 12.91 10.96
CA PRO A 42 10.61 11.74 11.83
C PRO A 42 9.47 10.80 11.43
N ILE A 43 8.35 11.32 10.91
CA ILE A 43 7.25 10.52 10.37
C ILE A 43 7.68 9.81 9.09
N ARG A 44 8.39 10.51 8.19
CA ARG A 44 8.94 9.93 6.97
C ARG A 44 9.91 8.78 7.27
N ALA A 45 10.70 8.89 8.35
CA ALA A 45 11.58 7.83 8.80
C ALA A 45 10.80 6.57 9.21
N GLN A 46 9.71 6.71 9.97
CA GLN A 46 8.86 5.57 10.32
C GLN A 46 8.23 4.93 9.07
N VAL A 47 7.73 5.74 8.14
CA VAL A 47 7.22 5.22 6.86
C VAL A 47 8.29 4.44 6.11
N ALA A 48 9.52 4.96 6.02
CA ALA A 48 10.62 4.29 5.32
C ALA A 48 10.93 2.90 5.93
N THR A 49 10.99 2.81 7.25
CA THR A 49 11.18 1.54 7.97
C THR A 49 10.06 0.56 7.64
N LEU A 50 8.80 0.98 7.76
CA LEU A 50 7.64 0.11 7.47
C LEU A 50 7.61 -0.35 6.00
N ARG A 51 7.90 0.54 5.05
CA ARG A 51 8.04 0.18 3.62
C ARG A 51 9.11 -0.88 3.42
N GLN A 52 10.26 -0.74 4.07
CA GLN A 52 11.36 -1.69 3.97
C GLN A 52 11.01 -3.05 4.57
N VAL A 53 10.29 -3.08 5.69
CA VAL A 53 9.77 -4.33 6.26
C VAL A 53 8.85 -5.05 5.27
N VAL A 54 7.89 -4.35 4.66
CA VAL A 54 6.95 -4.97 3.72
C VAL A 54 7.69 -5.50 2.48
N ARG A 55 8.56 -4.68 1.87
CA ARG A 55 9.30 -5.05 0.65
C ARG A 55 10.32 -6.16 0.87
N SER A 56 10.94 -6.24 2.04
CA SER A 56 11.85 -7.34 2.38
C SER A 56 11.12 -8.64 2.72
N SER A 57 9.89 -8.56 3.23
CA SER A 57 9.06 -9.73 3.54
C SER A 57 8.44 -10.38 2.29
N LEU A 58 8.18 -9.58 1.25
CA LEU A 58 7.56 -10.03 0.01
C LEU A 58 8.20 -9.27 -1.18
N PRO A 59 9.25 -9.82 -1.81
CA PRO A 59 9.93 -9.16 -2.92
C PRO A 59 9.05 -8.85 -4.14
N GLU A 60 7.99 -9.66 -4.35
CA GLU A 60 7.01 -9.52 -5.43
C GLU A 60 5.84 -8.57 -5.11
N VAL A 61 5.89 -7.87 -3.98
CA VAL A 61 4.82 -6.96 -3.57
C VAL A 61 4.69 -5.79 -4.55
N VAL A 62 3.45 -5.45 -4.90
CA VAL A 62 3.18 -4.25 -5.68
C VAL A 62 2.85 -3.10 -4.73
N GLU A 63 3.76 -2.14 -4.63
CA GLU A 63 3.59 -0.90 -3.86
C GLU A 63 3.02 0.20 -4.77
N ARG A 64 1.93 0.85 -4.37
CA ARG A 64 1.36 1.99 -5.11
C ARG A 64 0.65 2.99 -4.19
N VAL A 65 0.70 4.27 -4.53
CA VAL A 65 -0.13 5.28 -3.84
C VAL A 65 -1.58 5.14 -4.29
N ARG A 66 -2.50 5.01 -3.33
CA ARG A 66 -3.95 5.01 -3.55
C ARG A 66 -4.48 6.40 -3.21
N THR A 67 -4.50 7.28 -4.21
CA THR A 67 -4.78 8.72 -4.05
C THR A 67 -6.13 9.01 -3.39
N GLY A 68 -7.19 8.28 -3.76
CA GLY A 68 -8.52 8.44 -3.15
C GLY A 68 -8.57 8.14 -1.65
N TRP A 69 -7.61 7.38 -1.11
CA TRP A 69 -7.50 7.05 0.31
C TRP A 69 -6.27 7.69 0.96
N ARG A 70 -5.41 8.37 0.18
CA ARG A 70 -4.15 8.98 0.61
C ARG A 70 -3.24 8.01 1.41
N ILE A 71 -3.20 6.75 0.98
CA ILE A 71 -2.37 5.71 1.59
C ILE A 71 -1.38 5.12 0.58
N ILE A 72 -0.33 4.49 1.09
CA ILE A 72 0.52 3.58 0.32
C ILE A 72 -0.13 2.20 0.42
N GLY A 73 -0.64 1.68 -0.69
CA GLY A 73 -1.26 0.36 -0.74
C GLY A 73 -0.30 -0.72 -1.21
N TYR A 74 -0.46 -1.91 -0.66
CA TYR A 74 0.27 -3.11 -1.03
C TYR A 74 -0.67 -4.17 -1.58
N ASP A 75 -0.40 -4.61 -2.80
CA ASP A 75 -1.08 -5.73 -3.42
C ASP A 75 -0.13 -6.92 -3.55
N VAL A 76 -0.65 -8.13 -3.37
CA VAL A 76 0.07 -9.39 -3.53
C VAL A 76 -0.41 -10.14 -4.78
N PRO A 77 0.46 -10.80 -5.56
CA PRO A 77 0.03 -11.69 -6.64
C PRO A 77 -0.89 -12.81 -6.14
N ALA A 78 -2.01 -13.01 -6.85
CA ALA A 78 -3.00 -14.05 -6.60
C ALA A 78 -3.54 -14.58 -7.94
N GLY A 79 -2.77 -15.49 -8.56
CA GLY A 79 -3.05 -15.97 -9.91
C GLY A 79 -2.78 -14.89 -10.96
N ARG A 80 -3.76 -14.62 -11.84
CA ARG A 80 -3.64 -13.61 -12.91
C ARG A 80 -3.87 -12.17 -12.44
N GLN A 81 -4.22 -11.96 -11.18
CA GLN A 81 -4.56 -10.65 -10.63
C GLN A 81 -3.75 -10.38 -9.36
N THR A 82 -3.76 -9.12 -8.91
CA THR A 82 -3.22 -8.74 -7.61
C THR A 82 -4.35 -8.51 -6.61
N ARG A 83 -4.07 -8.71 -5.32
CA ARG A 83 -5.03 -8.49 -4.23
C ARG A 83 -4.46 -7.56 -3.19
N TYR A 84 -5.19 -6.49 -2.92
CA TYR A 84 -4.91 -5.54 -1.85
C TYR A 84 -4.99 -6.21 -0.48
N PHE A 85 -3.87 -6.26 0.24
CA PHE A 85 -3.77 -6.93 1.54
C PHE A 85 -3.30 -6.03 2.68
N ALA A 86 -2.49 -5.00 2.40
CA ALA A 86 -1.95 -4.11 3.43
C ALA A 86 -1.83 -2.66 2.96
N TRP A 87 -1.67 -1.74 3.91
CA TRP A 87 -1.41 -0.33 3.64
C TRP A 87 -0.52 0.30 4.70
N ILE A 88 0.14 1.39 4.30
CA ILE A 88 0.64 2.40 5.21
C ILE A 88 -0.25 3.63 5.11
N MET A 89 -0.86 4.01 6.23
CA MET A 89 -1.57 5.27 6.41
C MET A 89 -0.66 6.19 7.21
N VAL A 90 -0.41 7.37 6.65
CA VAL A 90 0.50 8.35 7.25
C VAL A 90 -0.35 9.46 7.85
N GLU A 91 -0.16 9.71 9.13
CA GLU A 91 -0.80 10.82 9.85
C GLU A 91 0.27 11.84 10.26
N SER A 92 -0.17 12.99 10.77
CA SER A 92 0.75 14.08 11.15
C SER A 92 1.68 13.70 12.32
N VAL A 93 1.20 12.85 13.24
CA VAL A 93 1.91 12.49 14.48
C VAL A 93 2.19 11.00 14.64
N HIS A 94 1.67 10.15 13.75
CA HIS A 94 1.93 8.71 13.76
C HIS A 94 1.75 8.10 12.36
N VAL A 95 2.11 6.83 12.24
CA VAL A 95 1.97 6.03 11.03
C VAL A 95 1.34 4.70 11.40
N HIS A 96 0.43 4.23 10.57
CA HIS A 96 -0.15 2.90 10.68
C HIS A 96 0.37 1.98 9.59
N LEU A 97 0.80 0.76 9.96
CA LEU A 97 0.87 -0.36 9.03
C LEU A 97 -0.34 -1.26 9.29
N GLY A 98 -1.29 -1.24 8.34
CA GLY A 98 -2.57 -1.93 8.45
C GLY A 98 -2.75 -3.07 7.45
N PHE A 99 -3.64 -3.98 7.80
CA PHE A 99 -3.95 -5.20 7.05
C PHE A 99 -5.46 -5.34 6.83
N ARG A 100 -5.87 -5.59 5.58
CA ARG A 100 -7.27 -5.51 5.13
C ARG A 100 -8.20 -6.46 5.86
N PHE A 101 -7.65 -7.62 6.16
CA PHE A 101 -8.34 -8.70 6.84
C PHE A 101 -7.65 -9.01 8.16
N GLY A 102 -7.14 -7.98 8.85
CA GLY A 102 -6.46 -8.10 10.13
C GLY A 102 -7.25 -8.87 11.19
N VAL A 103 -8.58 -8.79 11.17
CA VAL A 103 -9.45 -9.59 12.06
C VAL A 103 -9.32 -11.11 11.89
N LEU A 104 -8.81 -11.57 10.73
CA LEU A 104 -8.59 -12.98 10.40
C LEU A 104 -7.14 -13.41 10.59
N MET A 105 -6.24 -12.47 10.89
CA MET A 105 -4.81 -12.76 11.06
C MET A 105 -4.53 -13.34 12.44
N SER A 106 -3.56 -14.24 12.53
CA SER A 106 -2.95 -14.61 13.81
C SER A 106 -2.00 -13.51 14.27
N ASP A 107 -2.13 -13.10 15.54
CA ASP A 107 -1.29 -12.07 16.15
C ASP A 107 -0.78 -12.54 17.52
N PRO A 108 0.22 -13.43 17.54
CA PRO A 108 0.74 -14.00 18.79
C PRO A 108 1.48 -12.95 19.64
N ALA A 109 1.97 -11.87 19.04
CA ALA A 109 2.66 -10.79 19.73
C ALA A 109 1.69 -9.69 20.24
N GLY A 110 0.41 -9.75 19.89
CA GLY A 110 -0.60 -8.79 20.33
C GLY A 110 -0.35 -7.36 19.82
N LEU A 111 0.26 -7.20 18.65
CA LEU A 111 0.61 -5.89 18.09
C LEU A 111 -0.54 -5.24 17.31
N LEU A 112 -1.50 -6.02 16.83
CA LEU A 112 -2.59 -5.56 15.98
C LEU A 112 -3.68 -4.92 16.84
N GLY A 113 -3.77 -3.59 16.74
CA GLY A 113 -4.90 -2.81 17.22
C GLY A 113 -5.88 -2.45 16.10
N GLY A 114 -6.66 -1.40 16.36
CA GLY A 114 -7.65 -0.88 15.42
C GLY A 114 -9.02 -1.55 15.54
N ASP A 115 -10.03 -0.81 15.12
CA ASP A 115 -11.46 -1.10 15.36
C ASP A 115 -12.28 -1.18 14.07
N ALA A 116 -11.65 -1.06 12.90
CA ALA A 116 -12.33 -1.18 11.63
C ALA A 116 -13.00 -2.56 11.47
N LYS A 117 -14.04 -2.63 10.62
CA LYS A 117 -14.84 -3.84 10.41
C LYS A 117 -14.01 -5.10 10.10
N LEU A 118 -12.98 -4.96 9.26
CA LEU A 118 -12.09 -6.07 8.86
C LEU A 118 -10.61 -5.74 9.07
N GLY A 119 -10.27 -4.46 9.16
CA GLY A 119 -8.89 -4.00 9.24
C GLY A 119 -8.34 -4.05 10.66
N ARG A 120 -7.07 -4.41 10.79
CA ARG A 120 -6.28 -4.19 12.01
C ARG A 120 -4.94 -3.58 11.62
N TRP A 121 -4.32 -2.85 12.53
CA TRP A 121 -3.06 -2.16 12.24
C TRP A 121 -2.18 -2.02 13.47
N THR A 122 -0.89 -1.83 13.21
CA THR A 122 0.10 -1.37 14.19
C THR A 122 0.22 0.16 14.07
N THR A 123 0.66 0.84 15.13
CA THR A 123 0.78 2.31 15.19
C THR A 123 2.14 2.69 15.72
N TYR A 124 2.80 3.65 15.05
CA TYR A 124 4.11 4.14 15.44
C TYR A 124 4.18 5.66 15.33
N GLY A 125 4.51 6.32 16.42
CA GLY A 125 4.91 7.73 16.47
C GLY A 125 6.42 7.92 16.19
N PRO A 126 6.88 9.18 16.13
CA PRO A 126 8.30 9.51 16.03
C PRO A 126 9.12 8.87 17.15
N GLY A 127 10.14 8.08 16.79
CA GLY A 127 11.07 7.48 17.75
C GLY A 127 10.58 6.17 18.39
N ASP A 128 9.32 5.77 18.16
CA ASP A 128 8.82 4.49 18.65
C ASP A 128 9.67 3.34 18.09
N PRO A 129 10.03 2.36 18.93
CA PRO A 129 10.76 1.18 18.48
C PRO A 129 9.87 0.33 17.59
N ILE A 130 10.42 -0.12 16.46
CA ILE A 130 9.77 -1.05 15.55
C ILE A 130 10.41 -2.43 15.72
N ASP A 131 9.65 -3.40 16.20
CA ASP A 131 10.04 -4.82 16.14
C ASP A 131 9.89 -5.32 14.70
N VAL A 132 11.00 -5.30 13.97
CA VAL A 132 11.06 -5.69 12.56
C VAL A 132 10.67 -7.15 12.36
N GLU A 133 11.03 -8.07 13.27
CA GLU A 133 10.74 -9.49 13.05
C GLU A 133 9.28 -9.82 13.34
N ALA A 134 8.71 -9.23 14.40
CA ALA A 134 7.29 -9.36 14.65
C ALA A 134 6.45 -8.75 13.51
N LEU A 135 6.85 -7.59 12.97
CA LEU A 135 6.18 -7.03 11.80
C LEU A 135 6.33 -7.90 10.54
N ARG A 136 7.50 -8.50 10.29
CA ARG A 136 7.67 -9.47 9.18
C ARG A 136 6.71 -10.65 9.32
N ALA A 137 6.54 -11.17 10.53
CA ALA A 137 5.57 -12.24 10.78
C ALA A 137 4.14 -11.79 10.44
N LEU A 138 3.74 -10.58 10.85
CA LEU A 138 2.44 -10.00 10.49
C LEU A 138 2.29 -9.76 8.99
N VAL A 139 3.34 -9.31 8.29
CA VAL A 139 3.29 -9.13 6.83
C VAL A 139 3.09 -10.47 6.12
N ARG A 140 3.84 -11.51 6.50
CA ARG A 140 3.68 -12.87 5.96
C ARG A 140 2.27 -13.41 6.19
N GLU A 141 1.74 -13.18 7.39
CA GLU A 141 0.37 -13.58 7.74
C GLU A 141 -0.69 -12.79 6.95
N GLY A 142 -0.51 -11.48 6.80
CA GLY A 142 -1.37 -10.63 5.99
C GLY A 142 -1.40 -11.05 4.52
N VAL A 143 -0.26 -11.49 3.98
CA VAL A 143 -0.17 -12.09 2.64
C VAL A 143 -0.95 -13.39 2.55
N ARG A 144 -0.77 -14.31 3.52
CA ARG A 144 -1.50 -15.58 3.59
C ARG A 144 -3.01 -15.33 3.55
N VAL A 145 -3.51 -14.49 4.45
CA VAL A 145 -4.94 -14.14 4.53
C VAL A 145 -5.42 -13.39 3.28
N GLY A 146 -4.62 -12.46 2.74
CA GLY A 146 -4.96 -11.69 1.54
C GLY A 146 -5.12 -12.54 0.27
N ARG A 147 -4.42 -13.67 0.20
CA ARG A 147 -4.52 -14.64 -0.91
C ARG A 147 -5.76 -15.53 -0.84
N LEU A 148 -6.38 -15.68 0.33
CA LEU A 148 -7.54 -16.54 0.51
C LEU A 148 -8.75 -16.09 -0.31
N GLY A 149 -9.48 -17.08 -0.86
CA GLY A 149 -10.74 -16.87 -1.55
C GLY A 149 -11.79 -16.22 -0.65
N LEU A 150 -12.93 -15.80 -1.22
CA LEU A 150 -14.03 -15.28 -0.42
C LEU A 150 -14.57 -16.35 0.53
N ALA A 151 -14.79 -17.57 0.02
CA ALA A 151 -15.29 -18.70 0.80
C ALA A 151 -14.36 -19.06 1.97
N ASP A 152 -13.05 -19.19 1.72
CA ASP A 152 -12.07 -19.49 2.76
C ASP A 152 -12.05 -18.41 3.86
N ARG A 153 -12.15 -17.13 3.48
CA ARG A 153 -12.23 -16.03 4.45
C ARG A 153 -13.54 -16.03 5.23
N GLN A 154 -14.65 -16.40 4.61
CA GLN A 154 -15.94 -16.54 5.32
C GLN A 154 -15.88 -17.67 6.35
N HIS A 155 -15.29 -18.81 5.99
CA HIS A 155 -15.09 -19.92 6.91
C HIS A 155 -14.25 -19.52 8.12
N LEU A 156 -13.08 -18.88 7.89
CA LEU A 156 -12.24 -18.37 8.98
C LEU A 156 -12.95 -17.34 9.86
N LEU A 157 -13.79 -16.48 9.29
CA LEU A 157 -14.54 -15.50 10.07
C LEU A 157 -15.57 -16.18 10.98
N LEU A 158 -16.27 -17.20 10.47
CA LEU A 158 -17.21 -17.99 11.25
C LEU A 158 -16.49 -18.73 12.39
N ASP A 159 -15.36 -19.39 12.10
CA ASP A 159 -14.56 -20.07 13.12
C ASP A 159 -14.12 -19.12 14.25
N ARG A 160 -13.69 -17.91 13.88
CA ARG A 160 -13.32 -16.84 14.83
C ARG A 160 -14.51 -16.38 15.68
N GLN A 161 -15.68 -16.22 15.07
CA GLN A 161 -16.91 -15.84 15.77
C GLN A 161 -17.31 -16.93 16.78
N MET A 162 -17.30 -18.20 16.36
CA MET A 162 -17.59 -19.33 17.25
C MET A 162 -16.62 -19.40 18.43
N ALA A 163 -15.31 -19.22 18.18
CA ALA A 163 -14.30 -19.17 19.24
C ALA A 163 -14.46 -17.97 20.20
N SER A 164 -15.10 -16.89 19.76
CA SER A 164 -15.40 -15.74 20.64
C SER A 164 -16.64 -15.93 21.50
N LEU A 165 -17.59 -16.76 21.07
CA LEU A 165 -18.84 -17.07 21.78
C LEU A 165 -18.69 -18.17 22.83
N GLY A 166 -17.68 -19.03 22.70
CA GLY A 166 -17.38 -20.10 23.65
C GLY A 166 -16.50 -19.70 24.84
N ARG A 167 -16.34 -18.39 25.08
CA ARG A 167 -15.58 -17.83 26.21
C ARG A 167 -16.48 -17.14 27.21
#